data_AF-A0A3M2SVI5-F1
#
_entry.id   AF-A0A3M2SVI5-F1
#
_cell.length_a   1.000
_cell.length_b   1.000
_cell.length_c   1.000
_cell.angle_alpha   90.00
_cell.angle_beta   90.00
_cell.angle_gamma   90.00
#
_symmetry.space_group_name_H-M   'P 1'
#
loop_
_entity.id
_entity.type
_entity.pdbx_description
1 polymer ?
#
loop_
_entity_poly.entity_id
_entity_poly.type
_entity_poly.pdbx_seq_one_letter_code
_entity_poly.pdbx_strand_id
1 'polypeptide(L)'
;EEEEEEEEEEEDKDRDERASKKVKPTAQINVLYRGIVRERENREQSILARHALQTSLPSSFFPNPKLPGYEDGTLEGEDRQALGTKQEDPSALLEQELDEEDPELDAFNALEPAERLQKLVMYLREKHWYCFWCKYGYDSADMEGCPGVTEEDHD
;
A
#
# COMPACT_ATOMS: atom_id res chain seq x y z
N GLU A 1 -12.12 -26.85 33.79
CA GLU A 1 -11.21 -25.87 34.43
C GLU A 1 -9.87 -25.84 33.69
N GLU A 2 -8.89 -26.70 33.94
CA GLU A 2 -7.60 -26.65 33.18
C GLU A 2 -7.73 -26.96 31.67
N GLU A 3 -8.60 -27.90 31.28
CA GLU A 3 -8.85 -28.24 29.86
C GLU A 3 -9.67 -27.17 29.10
N GLU A 4 -10.43 -26.34 29.81
CA GLU A 4 -11.23 -25.26 29.20
C GLU A 4 -10.38 -24.00 29.00
N GLU A 5 -9.40 -23.75 29.88
CA GLU A 5 -8.42 -22.66 29.73
C GLU A 5 -7.42 -22.93 28.58
N GLU A 6 -7.04 -24.20 28.35
CA GLU A 6 -6.18 -24.57 27.21
C GLU A 6 -6.90 -24.43 25.86
N GLU A 7 -8.21 -24.74 25.78
CA GLU A 7 -9.01 -24.54 24.56
C GLU A 7 -9.24 -23.06 24.24
N GLU A 8 -9.43 -22.21 25.25
CA GLU A 8 -9.55 -20.75 25.06
C GLU A 8 -8.23 -20.10 24.63
N GLU A 9 -7.08 -20.55 25.14
CA GLU A 9 -5.76 -20.08 24.68
C GLU A 9 -5.39 -20.51 23.26
N GLU A 10 -5.84 -21.69 22.81
CA GLU A 10 -5.64 -22.16 21.44
C GLU A 10 -6.54 -21.38 20.45
N GLU A 11 -7.79 -21.09 20.81
CA GLU A 11 -8.69 -20.27 19.98
C GLU A 11 -8.23 -18.81 19.84
N ASP A 12 -7.62 -18.22 20.88
CA ASP A 12 -7.08 -16.86 20.81
C ASP A 12 -5.81 -16.77 19.94
N LYS A 13 -4.94 -17.81 19.98
CA LYS A 13 -3.78 -17.91 19.08
C LYS A 13 -4.19 -18.06 17.61
N ASP A 14 -5.20 -18.87 17.32
CA ASP A 14 -5.73 -19.08 15.97
C ASP A 14 -6.46 -17.82 15.43
N ARG A 15 -7.00 -16.99 16.32
CA ARG A 15 -7.58 -15.66 15.99
C ARG A 15 -6.52 -14.61 15.69
N ASP A 16 -5.43 -14.57 16.47
CA ASP A 16 -4.33 -13.62 16.27
C ASP A 16 -3.58 -13.93 14.95
N GLU A 17 -3.35 -15.22 14.64
CA GLU A 17 -2.76 -15.65 13.37
C GLU A 17 -3.63 -15.28 12.15
N ARG A 18 -4.97 -15.31 12.29
CA ARG A 18 -5.92 -14.92 11.22
C ARG A 18 -6.15 -13.41 11.09
N ALA A 19 -5.75 -12.61 12.07
CA ALA A 19 -5.78 -11.15 12.00
C ALA A 19 -4.58 -10.57 11.22
N SER A 20 -3.48 -11.32 11.10
CA SER A 20 -2.33 -11.00 10.24
C SER A 20 -2.60 -11.28 8.74
N LYS A 21 -3.77 -10.90 8.22
CA LYS A 21 -4.03 -10.94 6.77
C LYS A 21 -3.18 -9.88 6.10
N LYS A 22 -1.92 -10.25 5.85
CA LYS A 22 -0.91 -9.57 5.05
C LYS A 22 -1.64 -8.97 3.86
N VAL A 23 -1.70 -7.63 3.85
CA VAL A 23 -2.17 -6.85 2.70
C VAL A 23 -1.47 -7.44 1.47
N LYS A 24 -2.24 -7.67 0.40
CA LYS A 24 -1.73 -8.38 -0.78
C LYS A 24 -0.39 -7.75 -1.19
N PRO A 25 0.71 -8.53 -1.21
CA PRO A 25 2.04 -7.97 -1.44
C PRO A 25 2.04 -7.24 -2.78
N THR A 26 2.59 -6.01 -2.79
CA THR A 26 2.81 -5.22 -4.02
C THR A 26 3.59 -6.02 -5.07
N ALA A 27 4.27 -7.09 -4.66
CA ALA A 27 4.89 -8.12 -5.48
C ALA A 27 3.97 -8.75 -6.57
N GLN A 28 2.64 -8.79 -6.38
CA GLN A 28 1.74 -9.32 -7.41
C GLN A 28 1.58 -8.40 -8.63
N ILE A 29 1.87 -7.10 -8.45
CA ILE A 29 1.79 -6.10 -9.51
C ILE A 29 3.07 -6.18 -10.34
N ASN A 30 3.03 -5.83 -11.63
CA ASN A 30 4.25 -5.76 -12.42
C ASN A 30 5.15 -4.62 -11.90
N VAL A 31 6.46 -4.87 -11.78
CA VAL A 31 7.50 -3.92 -11.33
C VAL A 31 7.38 -2.55 -11.99
N LEU A 32 7.00 -2.50 -13.27
CA LEU A 32 6.81 -1.26 -14.04
C LEU A 32 5.79 -0.30 -13.39
N TYR A 33 4.79 -0.82 -12.69
CA TYR A 33 3.73 -0.02 -12.05
C TYR A 33 3.85 0.04 -10.53
N ARG A 34 4.64 -0.84 -9.90
CA ARG A 34 4.80 -0.91 -8.44
C ARG A 34 5.29 0.41 -7.84
N GLY A 35 6.20 1.12 -8.52
CA GLY A 35 6.71 2.41 -8.05
C GLY A 35 5.63 3.46 -7.83
N ILE A 36 4.62 3.50 -8.71
CA ILE A 36 3.50 4.45 -8.60
C ILE A 36 2.61 4.10 -7.41
N VAL A 37 2.40 2.81 -7.16
CA VAL A 37 1.62 2.31 -6.03
C VAL A 37 2.33 2.64 -4.71
N ARG A 38 3.62 2.32 -4.62
CA ARG A 38 4.48 2.64 -3.46
C ARG A 38 4.51 4.13 -3.16
N GLU A 39 4.57 4.98 -4.19
CA GLU A 39 4.55 6.44 -3.99
C GLU A 39 3.21 6.93 -3.40
N ARG A 40 2.09 6.33 -3.82
CA ARG A 40 0.76 6.67 -3.27
C ARG A 40 0.63 6.21 -1.83
N GLU A 41 1.04 4.99 -1.52
CA GLU A 41 1.06 4.44 -0.17
C GLU A 41 1.93 5.31 0.74
N ASN A 42 3.19 5.57 0.37
CA ASN A 42 4.09 6.46 1.13
C ASN A 42 3.48 7.85 1.38
N ARG A 43 2.73 8.39 0.41
CA ARG A 43 2.04 9.67 0.56
C ARG A 43 0.91 9.57 1.58
N GLU A 44 0.06 8.55 1.49
CA GLU A 44 -1.04 8.31 2.44
C GLU A 44 -0.51 8.09 3.86
N GLN A 45 0.54 7.28 3.99
CA GLN A 45 1.27 7.06 5.23
C GLN A 45 1.80 8.36 5.83
N SER A 46 2.44 9.21 5.02
CA SER A 46 2.94 10.50 5.49
C SER A 46 1.83 11.41 6.02
N ILE A 47 0.63 11.33 5.43
CA ILE A 47 -0.56 12.06 5.86
C ILE A 47 -1.07 11.49 7.19
N LEU A 48 -1.18 10.17 7.31
CA LEU A 48 -1.61 9.49 8.52
C LEU A 48 -0.64 9.72 9.68
N ALA A 49 0.67 9.60 9.46
CA ALA A 49 1.71 9.87 10.44
C ALA A 49 1.66 11.32 10.93
N ARG A 50 1.48 12.29 10.02
CA ARG A 50 1.30 13.70 10.40
C ARG A 50 0.03 13.92 11.21
N HIS A 51 -1.09 13.30 10.81
CA HIS A 51 -2.34 13.39 11.55
C HIS A 51 -2.21 12.78 12.94
N ALA A 52 -1.60 11.60 13.05
CA ALA A 52 -1.32 10.93 14.32
C ALA A 52 -0.50 11.85 15.24
N LEU A 53 0.63 12.39 14.78
CA LEU A 53 1.45 13.33 15.56
C LEU A 53 0.70 14.60 15.97
N GLN A 54 -0.15 15.15 15.10
CA GLN A 54 -0.96 16.32 15.41
C GLN A 54 -2.04 16.03 16.45
N THR A 55 -2.59 14.81 16.45
CA THR A 55 -3.63 14.39 17.41
C THR A 55 -3.08 13.81 18.72
N SER A 56 -1.84 13.33 18.74
CA SER A 56 -1.20 12.73 19.92
C SER A 56 -0.57 13.75 20.87
N LEU A 57 -0.28 14.97 20.41
CA LEU A 57 0.27 16.02 21.27
C LEU A 57 -0.87 16.69 22.06
N PRO A 58 -0.81 16.69 23.40
CA PRO A 58 -1.76 17.46 24.20
C PRO A 58 -1.49 18.94 23.93
N SER A 59 -2.38 19.59 23.18
CA SER A 59 -2.38 21.05 23.05
C SER A 59 -2.41 21.64 24.46
N SER A 60 -1.34 22.32 24.87
CA SER A 60 -1.23 22.93 26.19
C SER A 60 -2.21 24.09 26.42
N PHE A 61 -3.04 24.42 25.43
CA PHE A 61 -4.09 25.44 25.49
C PHE A 61 -5.51 24.84 25.48
N PHE A 62 -5.67 23.58 25.04
CA PHE A 62 -6.91 22.81 25.15
C PHE A 62 -6.55 21.36 25.52
N PRO A 63 -6.77 20.94 26.79
CA PRO A 63 -6.42 19.59 27.23
C PRO A 63 -7.29 18.60 26.46
N ASN A 64 -6.68 17.94 25.48
CA ASN A 64 -7.32 17.09 24.48
C ASN A 64 -8.33 17.80 23.55
N PRO A 65 -8.29 17.54 22.22
CA PRO A 65 -9.43 17.82 21.34
C PRO A 65 -10.66 16.95 21.67
N LYS A 66 -10.53 16.00 22.61
CA LYS A 66 -11.62 15.18 23.16
C LYS A 66 -12.17 15.85 24.42
N LEU A 67 -13.47 16.14 24.41
CA LEU A 67 -14.24 16.46 25.61
C LEU A 67 -13.97 15.38 26.68
N PRO A 68 -13.99 15.72 27.99
CA PRO A 68 -13.94 14.73 29.06
C PRO A 68 -14.90 13.59 28.73
N GLY A 69 -14.34 12.38 28.57
CA GLY A 69 -15.07 11.24 28.05
C GLY A 69 -16.26 10.90 28.92
N TYR A 70 -17.45 10.80 28.31
CA TYR A 70 -18.58 10.10 28.91
C TYR A 70 -18.31 8.60 28.76
N GLU A 71 -17.79 7.99 29.82
CA GLU A 71 -17.63 6.54 29.92
C GLU A 71 -19.02 5.91 30.10
N ASP A 72 -19.68 5.64 28.98
CA ASP A 72 -20.93 4.89 28.96
C ASP A 72 -20.61 3.40 28.82
N GLY A 73 -20.93 2.63 29.87
CA GLY A 73 -20.70 1.19 29.92
C GLY A 73 -21.56 0.39 28.93
N THR A 74 -22.48 1.04 28.22
CA THR A 74 -23.28 0.41 27.16
C THR A 74 -22.66 0.53 25.76
N LEU A 75 -21.57 1.29 25.60
CA LEU A 75 -20.94 1.48 24.29
C LEU A 75 -20.25 0.20 23.80
N GLU A 76 -20.70 -0.30 22.65
CA GLU A 76 -20.07 -1.44 21.99
C GLU A 76 -18.73 -1.04 21.36
N GLY A 77 -18.01 -2.01 20.79
CA GLY A 77 -16.71 -1.76 20.16
C GLY A 77 -16.79 -0.79 18.98
N GLU A 78 -17.87 -0.90 18.20
CA GLU A 78 -18.14 -0.04 17.03
C GLU A 78 -18.49 1.39 17.46
N ASP A 79 -19.30 1.55 18.51
CA ASP A 79 -19.67 2.86 19.07
C ASP A 79 -18.44 3.62 19.59
N ARG A 80 -17.53 2.90 20.26
CA ARG A 80 -16.26 3.46 20.74
C ARG A 80 -15.34 3.87 19.59
N GLN A 81 -15.40 3.17 18.47
CA GLN A 81 -14.66 3.53 17.26
C GLN A 81 -15.27 4.76 16.58
N ALA A 82 -16.60 4.83 16.47
CA ALA A 82 -17.32 5.98 15.92
C ALA A 82 -17.16 7.26 16.74
N LEU A 83 -17.12 7.15 18.07
CA LEU A 83 -16.85 8.26 18.99
C LEU A 83 -15.35 8.60 19.10
N GLY A 84 -14.49 7.80 18.46
CA GLY A 84 -13.04 7.92 18.54
C GLY A 84 -12.50 7.72 19.96
N THR A 85 -13.27 7.16 20.90
CA THR A 85 -12.86 6.90 22.28
C THR A 85 -11.99 5.64 22.38
N LYS A 86 -12.05 4.75 21.38
CA LYS A 86 -11.09 3.65 21.23
C LYS A 86 -9.68 4.23 21.03
N GLN A 87 -8.81 4.07 22.01
CA GLN A 87 -7.36 4.24 21.83
C GLN A 87 -6.88 3.05 21.01
N GLU A 88 -6.88 3.19 19.68
CA GLU A 88 -6.05 2.30 18.87
C GLU A 88 -4.64 2.87 18.91
N ASP A 89 -3.66 2.03 19.25
CA ASP A 89 -2.26 2.43 19.32
C ASP A 89 -1.80 2.89 17.93
N PRO A 90 -1.53 4.20 17.73
CA PRO A 90 -1.07 4.69 16.43
C PRO A 90 0.29 4.09 16.04
N SER A 91 1.02 3.50 17.01
CA SER A 91 2.23 2.70 16.79
C SER A 91 1.97 1.45 15.96
N ALA A 92 0.85 0.74 16.17
CA ALA A 92 0.58 -0.51 15.44
C ALA A 92 0.35 -0.29 13.94
N LEU A 93 -0.21 0.87 13.55
CA LEU A 93 -0.38 1.27 12.15
C LEU A 93 0.96 1.64 11.51
N LEU A 94 1.87 2.27 12.26
CA LEU A 94 3.21 2.67 11.77
C LEU A 94 4.21 1.51 11.73
N GLU A 95 4.09 0.53 12.65
CA GLU A 95 5.02 -0.62 12.74
C GLU A 95 4.77 -1.67 11.67
N GLN A 96 3.57 -1.74 11.07
CA GLN A 96 3.25 -2.71 10.03
C GLN A 96 3.94 -2.43 8.68
N GLU A 97 4.64 -1.30 8.53
CA GLU A 97 5.16 -0.80 7.24
C GLU A 97 6.68 -0.74 7.11
N LEU A 98 7.46 -1.06 8.15
CA LEU A 98 8.92 -0.99 8.06
C LEU A 98 9.57 -2.12 7.25
N ASP A 99 8.82 -3.14 6.80
CA ASP A 99 9.43 -4.43 6.43
C ASP A 99 9.21 -4.94 4.99
N GLU A 100 8.63 -4.18 4.07
CA GLU A 100 8.57 -4.63 2.66
C GLU A 100 9.50 -3.80 1.75
N GLU A 101 10.81 -3.97 1.96
CA GLU A 101 11.82 -3.61 0.97
C GLU A 101 11.60 -4.47 -0.29
N ASP A 102 11.27 -3.84 -1.42
CA ASP A 102 11.16 -4.50 -2.74
C ASP A 102 12.49 -4.31 -3.51
N PRO A 103 13.46 -5.25 -3.39
CA PRO A 103 14.75 -5.12 -4.06
C PRO A 103 14.64 -5.18 -5.58
N GLU A 104 13.57 -5.77 -6.13
CA GLU A 104 13.33 -5.83 -7.57
C GLU A 104 12.93 -4.45 -8.11
N LEU A 105 12.06 -3.75 -7.38
CA LEU A 105 11.68 -2.38 -7.70
C LEU A 105 12.85 -1.41 -7.54
N ASP A 106 13.67 -1.58 -6.50
CA ASP A 106 14.85 -0.74 -6.28
C ASP A 106 15.90 -0.95 -7.37
N ALA A 107 16.15 -2.21 -7.76
CA ALA A 107 17.00 -2.53 -8.91
C ALA A 107 16.46 -1.93 -10.22
N PHE A 108 15.13 -1.95 -10.44
CA PHE A 108 14.51 -1.33 -11.60
C PHE A 108 14.64 0.20 -11.59
N ASN A 109 14.46 0.83 -10.43
CA ASN A 109 14.59 2.29 -10.28
C ASN A 109 16.02 2.78 -10.41
N ALA A 110 17.01 1.94 -10.10
CA ALA A 110 18.43 2.24 -10.26
C ALA A 110 18.89 2.24 -11.74
N LEU A 111 18.12 1.65 -12.65
CA LEU A 111 18.41 1.67 -14.09
C LEU A 111 18.30 3.08 -14.66
N GLU A 112 19.01 3.32 -15.77
CA GLU A 112 18.93 4.61 -16.46
C GLU A 112 17.48 4.85 -16.96
N PRO A 113 16.97 6.09 -16.95
CA PRO A 113 15.65 6.40 -17.50
C PRO A 113 15.40 5.85 -18.91
N ALA A 114 16.41 5.82 -19.78
CA ALA A 114 16.32 5.26 -21.13
C ALA A 114 16.05 3.74 -21.11
N GLU A 115 16.79 2.99 -20.28
CA GLU A 115 16.62 1.54 -20.14
C GLU A 115 15.26 1.18 -19.52
N ARG A 116 14.81 1.98 -18.55
CA ARG A 116 13.48 1.83 -17.93
C ARG A 116 12.38 2.03 -18.95
N LEU A 117 12.51 3.06 -19.79
CA LEU A 117 11.57 3.32 -20.88
C LEU A 117 11.57 2.17 -21.89
N GLN A 118 12.74 1.67 -22.29
CA GLN A 118 12.84 0.56 -23.24
C GLN A 118 12.12 -0.70 -22.73
N LYS A 119 12.34 -1.08 -21.46
CA LYS A 119 11.64 -2.20 -20.82
C LYS A 119 10.11 -2.01 -20.83
N LEU A 120 9.65 -0.80 -20.56
CA LEU A 120 8.22 -0.47 -20.58
C LEU A 120 7.63 -0.56 -21.99
N VAL A 121 8.32 -0.01 -23.00
CA VAL A 121 7.89 -0.07 -24.39
C VAL A 121 7.82 -1.51 -24.89
N MET A 122 8.80 -2.36 -24.56
CA MET A 122 8.77 -3.79 -24.86
C MET A 122 7.58 -4.49 -24.22
N TYR A 123 7.35 -4.25 -22.93
CA TYR A 123 6.20 -4.82 -22.24
C TYR A 123 4.86 -4.42 -22.87
N LEU A 124 4.70 -3.15 -23.29
CA LEU A 124 3.50 -2.68 -23.98
C LEU A 124 3.30 -3.35 -25.34
N ARG A 125 4.38 -3.57 -26.09
CA ARG A 125 4.33 -4.24 -27.39
C ARG A 125 4.01 -5.72 -27.26
N GLU A 126 4.66 -6.42 -26.34
CA GLU A 126 4.49 -7.87 -26.18
C GLU A 126 3.11 -8.23 -25.61
N LYS A 127 2.67 -7.50 -24.58
CA LYS A 127 1.46 -7.85 -23.82
C LYS A 127 0.19 -7.17 -24.33
N HIS A 128 0.34 -5.96 -24.89
CA HIS A 128 -0.79 -5.13 -25.29
C HIS A 128 -0.77 -4.78 -26.78
N TRP A 129 0.21 -5.29 -27.54
CA TRP A 129 0.42 -4.97 -28.97
C TRP A 129 0.34 -3.46 -29.21
N TYR A 130 0.89 -2.69 -28.28
CA TYR A 130 0.77 -1.23 -28.28
C TYR A 130 2.14 -0.60 -28.53
N CYS A 131 2.22 0.24 -29.56
CA CYS A 131 3.42 1.05 -29.79
C CYS A 131 3.25 2.42 -29.15
N PHE A 132 4.13 2.74 -28.19
CA PHE A 132 4.17 4.04 -27.52
C PHE A 132 4.42 5.20 -28.49
N TRP A 133 5.30 5.00 -29.47
CA TRP A 133 5.69 6.03 -30.43
C TRP A 133 4.62 6.29 -31.49
N CYS A 134 4.01 5.23 -32.05
CA CYS A 134 2.84 5.37 -32.93
C CYS A 134 1.58 5.85 -32.20
N LYS A 135 1.53 5.67 -30.87
CA LYS A 135 0.35 5.89 -30.01
C LYS A 135 -0.87 5.07 -30.46
N TYR A 136 -0.61 3.85 -30.95
CA TYR A 136 -1.62 2.98 -31.55
C TYR A 136 -1.51 1.56 -30.99
N GLY A 137 -2.67 0.95 -30.77
CA GLY A 137 -2.81 -0.46 -30.38
C GLY A 137 -3.15 -1.29 -31.60
N TYR A 138 -2.33 -2.30 -31.86
CA TYR A 138 -2.47 -3.22 -32.98
C TYR A 138 -3.27 -4.45 -32.58
N ASP A 139 -3.89 -5.09 -33.57
CA ASP A 139 -4.73 -6.28 -33.36
C ASP A 139 -3.91 -7.59 -33.34
N SER A 140 -2.66 -7.55 -33.80
CA SER A 140 -1.78 -8.71 -33.93
C SER A 140 -0.41 -8.48 -33.29
N ALA A 141 0.23 -9.58 -32.87
CA ALA A 141 1.56 -9.56 -32.28
C ALA A 141 2.66 -9.06 -33.24
N ASP A 142 2.44 -9.22 -34.55
CA ASP A 142 3.37 -8.78 -35.58
C ASP A 142 3.41 -7.24 -35.73
N MET A 143 2.40 -6.54 -35.18
CA MET A 143 2.25 -5.07 -35.26
C MET A 143 2.54 -4.54 -36.67
N GLU A 144 1.88 -5.15 -37.66
CA GLU A 144 2.09 -4.84 -39.08
C GLU A 144 1.94 -3.33 -39.34
N GLY A 145 2.99 -2.71 -39.88
CA GLY A 145 3.02 -1.27 -40.19
C GLY A 145 3.63 -0.38 -39.10
N CYS A 146 4.13 -0.94 -38.00
CA CYS A 146 4.99 -0.19 -37.07
C CYS A 146 6.42 -0.04 -37.64
N PRO A 147 6.99 1.18 -37.75
CA PRO A 147 8.27 1.39 -38.41
C PRO A 147 9.46 0.86 -37.60
N GLY A 148 9.30 0.68 -36.29
CA GLY A 148 10.30 0.04 -35.45
C GLY A 148 9.96 0.12 -33.98
N VAL A 149 10.99 0.12 -33.12
CA VAL A 149 10.86 0.00 -31.67
C VAL A 149 11.37 1.27 -30.95
N THR A 150 12.36 1.95 -31.52
CA THR A 150 12.98 3.13 -30.92
C THR A 150 12.25 4.40 -31.35
N GLU A 151 12.51 5.51 -30.67
CA GLU A 151 12.02 6.84 -31.06
C GLU A 151 12.47 7.19 -32.48
N GLU A 152 13.74 6.92 -32.78
CA GLU A 152 14.41 7.23 -34.05
C GLU A 152 13.73 6.55 -35.26
N ASP A 153 13.11 5.38 -35.06
CA ASP A 153 12.36 4.70 -36.12
C ASP A 153 11.05 5.45 -36.49
N HIS A 154 10.63 6.42 -35.67
CA HIS A 154 9.35 7.12 -35.77
C HIS A 154 9.50 8.64 -36.00
N ASP A 155 10.73 9.13 -36.21
CA ASP A 155 11.03 10.52 -36.58
C ASP A 155 10.68 10.87 -38.04
#